data_AF-A0A8T5MUB9-F1
#
_entry.id   AF-A0A8T5MUB9-F1
#
_cell.length_a   1.000
_cell.length_b   1.000
_cell.length_c   1.000
_cell.angle_alpha   90.00
_cell.angle_beta   90.00
_cell.angle_gamma   90.00
#
_symmetry.space_group_name_H-M   'P 1'
#
loop_
_entity.id
_entity.type
_entity.pdbx_description
1 polymer ?
#
loop_
_entity_poly.entity_id
_entity_poly.type
_entity_poly.pdbx_seq_one_letter_code
_entity_poly.pdbx_strand_id
1 'polypeptide(L)' 'MEIKIFKKTSREIKLEISGETHTLLNALKSVLLEDERVRIASYDIKHPDVSN' A
#
# COMPACT_ATOMS: atom_id res chain seq x y z
N MET A 1 -0.13 3.18 -14.24
CA MET A 1 -0.81 2.83 -13.00
C MET A 1 -1.68 1.60 -13.24
N GLU A 2 -1.27 0.46 -12.69
CA GLU A 2 -2.05 -0.77 -12.69
C GLU A 2 -2.27 -1.20 -11.24
N ILE A 3 -3.50 -1.56 -10.88
CA ILE A 3 -3.86 -1.91 -9.50
C ILE A 3 -4.28 -3.37 -9.47
N LYS A 4 -3.59 -4.16 -8.66
CA LYS A 4 -3.90 -5.57 -8.45
C LYS A 4 -4.30 -5.81 -7.01
N ILE A 5 -5.49 -6.38 -6.80
CA ILE A 5 -5.97 -6.75 -5.47
C ILE A 5 -5.56 -8.20 -5.20
N PHE A 6 -4.69 -8.41 -4.22
CA PHE A 6 -4.26 -9.74 -3.81
C PHE A 6 -5.19 -10.37 -2.79
N LYS A 7 -5.71 -9.56 -1.87
CA LYS A 7 -6.57 -10.05 -0.80
C LYS A 7 -7.56 -8.95 -0.44
N LYS A 8 -8.83 -9.34 -0.29
CA LYS A 8 -9.88 -8.47 0.22
C LYS A 8 -10.73 -9.26 1.20
N THR A 9 -10.78 -8.78 2.43
CA THR A 9 -11.65 -9.31 3.49
C THR A 9 -12.54 -8.17 3.97
N SER A 10 -13.40 -8.46 4.95
CA SER A 10 -14.27 -7.44 5.56
C SER A 10 -13.51 -6.34 6.32
N ARG A 11 -12.24 -6.56 6.71
CA ARG A 11 -11.45 -5.62 7.54
C ARG A 11 -10.02 -5.38 7.06
N GLU A 12 -9.58 -6.05 6.00
CA GLU A 12 -8.22 -5.94 5.46
C GLU A 12 -8.27 -5.98 3.94
N ILE A 13 -7.50 -5.11 3.31
CA ILE A 13 -7.24 -5.13 1.87
C ILE A 13 -5.74 -5.13 1.62
N LYS A 14 -5.28 -6.01 0.73
CA LYS A 14 -3.91 -6.06 0.23
C LYS A 14 -3.95 -5.84 -1.28
N LEU A 15 -3.31 -4.76 -1.71
CA LEU A 15 -3.26 -4.35 -3.10
C LEU A 15 -1.83 -3.95 -3.47
N GLU A 16 -1.51 -4.09 -4.75
CA GLU A 16 -0.25 -3.70 -5.37
C GLU A 16 -0.55 -2.68 -6.45
N ILE A 17 0.25 -1.62 -6.45
CA ILE A 17 0.13 -0.50 -7.37
C ILE A 17 1.42 -0.48 -8.19
N SER A 18 1.32 -0.87 -9.45
CA SER A 18 2.44 -0.90 -10.38
C SER A 18 2.53 0.42 -11.16
N GLY A 19 3.76 0.92 -11.28
CA GLY A 19 4.08 2.17 -11.98
C GLY A 19 4.08 3.42 -11.09
N GLU A 20 3.91 3.27 -9.78
CA GLU A 20 3.94 4.37 -8.80
C GLU A 20 5.11 4.17 -7.81
N THR A 21 5.62 5.25 -7.24
CA THR A 21 6.78 5.26 -6.34
C THR A 21 6.40 5.62 -4.90
N HIS A 22 7.40 5.76 -4.01
CA HIS A 22 7.20 6.10 -2.58
C HIS A 22 6.34 7.36 -2.35
N THR A 23 6.36 8.33 -3.27
CA THR A 23 5.60 9.58 -3.14
C THR A 23 4.11 9.32 -2.97
N LEU A 24 3.49 8.55 -3.87
CA LEU A 24 2.06 8.26 -3.82
C LEU A 24 1.73 7.36 -2.62
N LEU A 25 2.50 6.29 -2.43
CA LEU A 25 2.24 5.30 -1.38
C LEU A 25 2.38 5.91 0.03
N ASN A 26 3.32 6.83 0.21
CA ASN A 26 3.47 7.52 1.48
C ASN A 26 2.34 8.52 1.74
N ALA A 27 1.90 9.28 0.72
CA ALA A 27 0.75 10.17 0.85
C ALA A 27 -0.54 9.38 1.18
N LEU A 28 -0.77 8.27 0.47
CA LEU A 28 -1.91 7.39 0.71
C LEU A 28 -1.87 6.81 2.13
N LYS A 29 -0.71 6.34 2.59
CA LYS A 29 -0.53 5.86 3.96
C LYS A 29 -0.88 6.94 4.98
N SER A 30 -0.38 8.16 4.82
CA SER A 30 -0.67 9.26 5.75
C SER A 30 -2.17 9.55 5.82
N VAL A 31 -2.84 9.71 4.67
CA VAL A 31 -4.29 9.96 4.62
C VAL A 31 -5.09 8.81 5.23
N LEU A 32 -4.66 7.56 5.01
CA LEU A 32 -5.31 6.40 5.64
C LEU A 32 -5.12 6.39 7.17
N LEU A 33 -3.96 6.80 7.68
CA LEU A 33 -3.70 6.87 9.12
C LEU A 33 -4.40 8.05 9.82
N GLU A 34 -4.84 9.06 9.07
CA GLU A 34 -5.67 10.15 9.59
C GLU A 34 -7.12 9.71 9.87
N ASP A 35 -7.58 8.63 9.24
CA ASP A 35 -8.92 8.09 9.43
C ASP A 35 -8.97 7.20 10.68
N GLU A 36 -9.77 7.60 11.68
CA GLU A 36 -9.97 6.88 12.95
C GLU A 36 -10.48 5.43 12.78
N ARG A 37 -11.07 5.09 11.63
CA ARG A 37 -11.56 3.74 11.32
C ARG A 37 -10.43 2.81 10.88
N VAL A 38 -9.30 3.37 10.46
CA VAL A 38 -8.14 2.62 10.00
C VAL A 38 -7.24 2.30 11.18
N ARG A 39 -7.16 1.02 11.54
CA ARG A 39 -6.29 0.59 12.65
C ARG A 39 -4.82 0.55 12.25
N ILE A 40 -4.54 0.17 11.00
CA ILE A 40 -3.18 -0.05 10.48
C ILE A 40 -3.18 0.27 8.98
N ALA A 41 -2.22 1.08 8.53
CA ALA A 41 -1.90 1.26 7.12
C ALA A 41 -0.38 1.25 6.93
N SER A 42 0.09 0.39 6.04
CA SER A 42 1.50 0.21 5.70
C SER A 42 1.63 -0.08 4.21
N TYR A 43 2.73 0.33 3.60
CA TYR A 43 3.11 -0.09 2.27
C TYR A 43 4.52 -0.68 2.31
N ASP A 44 4.78 -1.59 1.38
CA ASP A 44 6.10 -2.15 1.13
C ASP A 44 6.42 -1.93 -0.35
N ILE A 45 7.63 -1.50 -0.65
CA ILE A 45 8.11 -1.41 -2.02
C ILE A 45 9.20 -2.46 -2.16
N LYS A 46 9.01 -3.41 -3.07
CA LYS A 46 10.09 -4.31 -3.49
C LYS A 46 11.17 -3.46 -4.15
N HIS A 47 12.22 -3.14 -3.42
CA HIS A 47 13.42 -2.58 -4.00
C HIS A 47 14.12 -3.66 -4.81
N PRO A 48 14.45 -3.41 -6.09
CA PRO A 48 15.10 -4.40 -6.95
C PRO A 48 16.53 -4.80 -6.52
N ASP A 49 17.09 -4.16 -5.48
CA ASP A 49 18.47 -4.39 -5.01
C ASP A 49 18.60 -5.39 -3.84
N VAL A 50 17.49 -5.86 -3.26
CA VAL A 50 17.51 -6.94 -2.24
C VAL A 50 16.84 -8.19 -2.79
N SER A 51 17.47 -8.74 -3.82
CA SER A 51 17.25 -10.10 -4.28
C SER A 51 18.63 -10.76 -4.38
N ASN A 52 19.11 -11.29 -3.24
CA ASN A 52 20.24 -12.22 -3.20
C ASN A 52 19.90 -13.40 -2.32
#